data_AF-A0A0B6YL41-F1
#
_entry.id   AF-A0A0B6YL41-F1
#
_cell.length_a   1.000
_cell.length_b   1.000
_cell.length_c   1.000
_cell.angle_alpha   90.00
_cell.angle_beta   90.00
_cell.angle_gamma   90.00
#
_symmetry.space_group_name_H-M   'P 1'
#
loop_
_entity.id
_entity.type
_entity.pdbx_description
1 polymer ?
#
loop_
_entity_poly.entity_id
_entity_poly.type
_entity_poly.pdbx_seq_one_letter_code
_entity_poly.pdbx_strand_id
1 'polypeptide(L)' 'KIMAHKIVLAASSPYFRAMFTSGMREEEMTTIPLHGISPCTLALLVEFAYTAEISIKEGNVCYLLPAA' A
#
# COMPACT_ATOMS: atom_id res chain seq x y z
N LYS A 1 -4.40 2.96 -11.53
CA LYS A 1 -3.61 4.05 -10.90
C LYS A 1 -4.38 4.51 -9.67
N ILE A 2 -3.75 4.56 -8.50
CA ILE A 2 -4.38 4.95 -7.23
C ILE A 2 -3.68 6.21 -6.74
N MET A 3 -4.43 7.22 -6.36
CA MET A 3 -3.90 8.47 -5.78
C MET A 3 -3.99 8.37 -4.26
N ALA A 4 -2.87 8.57 -3.56
CA ALA A 4 -2.80 8.50 -2.11
C ALA A 4 -1.69 9.40 -1.57
N HIS A 5 -1.81 9.81 -0.31
CA HIS A 5 -0.82 10.57 0.42
C HIS A 5 0.30 9.68 0.97
N LYS A 6 1.55 10.00 0.64
CA LYS A 6 2.75 9.30 1.13
C LYS A 6 2.77 9.20 2.66
N ILE A 7 2.38 10.26 3.36
CA ILE A 7 2.40 10.30 4.83
C ILE A 7 1.42 9.30 5.46
N VAL A 8 0.22 9.13 4.89
CA VAL A 8 -0.78 8.19 5.41
C VAL A 8 -0.28 6.75 5.23
N LEU A 9 0.22 6.44 4.04
CA LEU A 9 0.77 5.11 3.73
C LEU A 9 2.03 4.77 4.56
N ALA A 10 2.92 5.75 4.80
CA ALA A 10 4.09 5.57 5.66
C ALA A 10 3.72 5.39 7.15
N ALA A 11 2.66 6.05 7.62
CA ALA A 11 2.17 5.87 8.97
C ALA A 11 1.53 4.49 9.16
N SER A 12 0.84 3.99 8.14
CA SER A 12 0.12 2.70 8.21
C SER A 12 1.00 1.47 7.94
N SER A 13 2.11 1.62 7.19
CA SER A 13 2.99 0.49 6.86
C SER A 13 4.47 0.86 6.92
N PRO A 14 5.31 0.06 7.61
CA PRO A 14 6.75 0.28 7.63
C PRO A 14 7.41 0.06 6.25
N TYR A 15 6.79 -0.72 5.36
CA TYR A 15 7.27 -0.90 3.98
C TYR A 15 7.19 0.41 3.20
N PHE A 16 6.02 1.07 3.21
CA PHE A 16 5.85 2.38 2.57
C PHE A 16 6.69 3.46 3.26
N ARG A 17 6.85 3.37 4.58
CA ARG A 17 7.74 4.27 5.31
C ARG A 17 9.17 4.16 4.80
N ALA A 18 9.73 2.95 4.75
CA ALA A 18 11.06 2.72 4.21
C ALA A 18 11.17 3.20 2.76
N MET A 19 10.19 2.89 1.91
CA MET A 19 10.15 3.32 0.52
C MET A 19 10.19 4.85 0.34
N PHE A 20 9.56 5.61 1.23
CA PHE A 20 9.51 7.08 1.14
C PHE A 20 10.60 7.79 1.94
N THR A 21 11.41 7.08 2.73
CA THR A 21 12.46 7.67 3.58
C THR A 21 13.83 7.01 3.40
N SER A 22 14.03 6.15 2.40
CA SER A 22 15.30 5.44 2.22
C SER A 22 16.36 6.23 1.45
N GLY A 23 16.11 7.48 1.04
CA GLY A 23 17.03 8.23 0.18
C GLY A 23 17.20 7.62 -1.21
N MET A 24 16.30 6.71 -1.60
CA MET A 24 16.31 6.05 -2.92
C MET A 24 15.42 6.82 -3.90
N ARG A 25 15.51 6.48 -5.20
CA ARG A 25 14.79 7.21 -6.27
C ARG A 25 13.27 7.22 -6.06
N GLU A 26 12.74 6.22 -5.37
CA GLU A 26 11.33 6.10 -5.01
C GLU A 26 10.86 7.24 -4.09
N GLU A 27 11.74 7.85 -3.29
CA GLU A 27 11.44 8.96 -2.39
C GLU A 27 10.96 10.19 -3.17
N GLU A 28 11.67 10.56 -4.24
CA GLU A 28 11.36 11.72 -5.08
C GLU A 28 10.27 11.43 -6.12
N MET A 29 9.90 10.15 -6.29
CA MET A 29 8.95 9.73 -7.33
C MET A 29 7.51 10.04 -6.93
N THR A 30 6.75 10.65 -7.84
CA THR A 30 5.32 10.94 -7.64
C THR A 30 4.41 9.78 -8.03
N THR A 31 4.90 8.83 -8.83
CA THR A 31 4.21 7.61 -9.23
C THR A 31 5.17 6.44 -9.10
N ILE A 32 4.91 5.51 -8.17
CA ILE A 32 5.80 4.38 -7.90
C ILE A 32 5.18 3.11 -8.48
N PRO A 33 5.89 2.38 -9.35
CA PRO A 33 5.43 1.08 -9.83
C PRO A 33 5.60 0.05 -8.71
N LEU A 34 4.49 -0.55 -8.29
CA LEU A 34 4.48 -1.68 -7.35
C LEU A 34 4.32 -2.98 -8.14
N HIS A 35 5.25 -3.91 -7.95
CA HIS A 35 5.24 -5.23 -8.57
C HIS A 35 4.89 -6.31 -7.54
N GLY A 36 4.16 -7.35 -7.95
CA GLY A 36 3.82 -8.48 -7.08
C GLY A 36 2.55 -8.32 -6.24
N ILE A 37 1.83 -7.19 -6.37
CA ILE A 37 0.54 -6.97 -5.71
C ILE A 37 -0.55 -6.75 -6.77
N SER A 38 -1.71 -7.36 -6.57
CA SER A 38 -2.87 -7.15 -7.45
C SER A 38 -3.44 -5.72 -7.25
N PRO A 39 -3.95 -5.07 -8.31
CA PRO A 39 -4.55 -3.74 -8.19
C PRO A 39 -5.69 -3.68 -7.15
N CYS A 40 -6.46 -4.75 -7.04
CA CYS A 40 -7.55 -4.88 -6.07
C CYS A 40 -7.01 -4.95 -4.62
N THR A 41 -5.95 -5.73 -4.39
CA THR A 41 -5.29 -5.80 -3.08
C THR A 41 -4.72 -4.45 -2.69
N LEU A 42 -4.05 -3.75 -3.61
CA LEU A 42 -3.50 -2.43 -3.34
C LEU A 42 -4.59 -1.43 -2.96
N ALA A 43 -5.74 -1.45 -3.66
CA ALA A 43 -6.88 -0.59 -3.32
C ALA A 43 -7.38 -0.84 -1.90
N LEU A 44 -7.52 -2.11 -1.49
CA LEU A 44 -7.93 -2.47 -0.13
C LEU A 44 -6.90 -2.06 0.93
N LEU A 45 -5.60 -2.20 0.64
CA LEU A 45 -4.54 -1.76 1.55
C LEU A 45 -4.53 -0.24 1.72
N VAL A 46 -4.74 0.51 0.64
CA VAL A 46 -4.89 1.96 0.71
C VAL A 46 -6.16 2.30 1.50
N GLU A 47 -7.30 1.68 1.21
CA GLU A 47 -8.54 1.92 1.96
C GLU A 47 -8.37 1.64 3.46
N PHE A 48 -7.70 0.54 3.82
CA PHE A 48 -7.33 0.23 5.20
C PHE A 48 -6.43 1.29 5.83
N ALA A 49 -5.44 1.82 5.08
CA ALA A 49 -4.58 2.89 5.58
C ALA A 49 -5.34 4.18 5.94
N TYR A 50 -6.48 4.45 5.29
CA TYR A 50 -7.31 5.63 5.57
C TYR A 50 -8.44 5.39 6.57
N THR A 51 -8.96 4.16 6.64
CA THR A 51 -10.15 3.85 7.44
C THR A 51 -9.83 3.04 8.70
N ALA A 52 -8.63 2.45 8.78
CA ALA A 52 -8.25 1.43 9.77
C ALA A 52 -9.15 0.18 9.79
N GLU A 53 -10.02 0.02 8.79
CA GLU A 53 -10.92 -1.12 8.64
C GLU A 53 -10.68 -1.82 7.31
N ILE A 54 -10.73 -3.15 7.31
CA ILE A 54 -10.55 -3.94 6.10
C ILE A 54 -11.56 -5.08 6.03
N SER A 55 -12.40 -5.05 4.99
CA SER A 55 -13.40 -6.08 4.75
C SER A 55 -12.80 -7.28 4.03
N ILE A 56 -12.30 -8.24 4.82
CA ILE A 56 -11.74 -9.50 4.33
C ILE A 56 -12.90 -10.44 3.96
N LYS A 57 -12.99 -10.88 2.70
CA LYS A 57 -13.92 -11.91 2.22
C LYS A 57 -13.12 -13.11 1.67
N GLU A 58 -13.74 -14.28 1.53
CA GLU A 58 -13.05 -15.51 1.09
C GLU A 58 -12.30 -15.35 -0.25
N GLY A 59 -12.79 -14.49 -1.16
CA GLY A 59 -12.13 -14.23 -2.44
C GLY A 59 -10.89 -13.32 -2.37
N ASN A 60 -10.69 -12.55 -1.30
CA ASN A 60 -9.59 -11.60 -1.13
C ASN A 60 -8.57 -12.03 -0.06
N VAL A 61 -8.87 -13.02 0.80
CA VAL A 61 -7.93 -13.57 1.80
C VAL A 61 -6.60 -14.00 1.17
N CYS A 62 -6.65 -14.76 0.06
CA CYS A 62 -5.46 -15.37 -0.54
C CYS A 62 -4.43 -14.36 -1.07
N TYR A 63 -4.86 -13.14 -1.42
CA TYR A 63 -3.98 -12.10 -1.94
C TYR A 63 -3.63 -11.03 -0.91
N LEU A 64 -4.31 -11.02 0.23
CA LEU A 64 -4.17 -9.99 1.27
C LEU A 64 -3.17 -10.43 2.36
N LEU A 65 -3.19 -11.72 2.73
CA LEU A 65 -2.24 -12.28 3.68
C LEU A 65 -0.76 -12.16 3.27
N PRO A 66 -0.37 -12.35 1.99
CA PRO A 66 1.03 -12.16 1.58
C PRO A 66 1.45 -10.70 1.45
N ALA A 67 0.51 -9.76 1.49
CA ALA A 67 0.72 -8.34 1.20
C ALA A 67 0.67 -7.45 2.46
N ALA A 68 0.30 -8.01 3.62
CA ALA A 68 0.34 -7.37 4.94
C ALA A 68 1.70 -7.61 5.61
#